data_AF-A0A829ZAE5-F1
#
_entry.id   AF-A0A829ZAE5-F1
#
_cell.length_a   1.000
_cell.length_b   1.000
_cell.length_c   1.000
_cell.angle_alpha   90.00
_cell.angle_beta   90.00
_cell.angle_gamma   90.00
#
_symmetry.space_group_name_H-M   'P 1'
#
loop_
_entity.id
_entity.type
_entity.pdbx_description
1 polymer ?
#
loop_
_entity_poly.entity_id
_entity_poly.type
_entity_poly.pdbx_seq_one_letter_code
_entity_poly.pdbx_strand_id
1 'polypeptide(L)'
;MNQCDFDNFLYKLESQRDGLIEQFKEKIELFKMLLNESILEMSQAFIEDKRAVVREPLIYHQDHIVKFDKHNKLAYLDLEFMNRQILVGLNIKSKI
;
A
#
# COMPACT_ATOMS: atom_id res chain seq x y z
N MET A 1 8.47 11.08 22.66
CA MET A 1 9.03 12.10 21.73
C MET A 1 7.95 13.16 21.55
N ASN A 2 8.27 14.42 21.83
CA ASN A 2 7.36 15.54 21.58
C ASN A 2 7.61 16.13 20.18
N GLN A 3 6.82 17.12 19.76
CA GLN A 3 6.96 17.76 18.44
C GLN A 3 8.35 18.38 18.25
N CYS A 4 8.85 19.11 19.25
CA CYS A 4 10.17 19.74 19.19
C CYS A 4 11.30 18.72 19.05
N ASP A 5 11.21 17.58 19.76
CA ASP A 5 12.20 16.50 19.67
C ASP A 5 12.23 15.91 18.25
N PHE A 6 11.04 15.74 17.64
CA PHE A 6 10.91 15.22 16.27
C PHE A 6 11.44 16.21 15.23
N ASP A 7 11.09 17.49 15.35
CA ASP A 7 11.58 18.52 14.45
C ASP A 7 13.11 18.61 14.52
N ASN A 8 13.67 18.61 15.72
CA ASN A 8 15.12 18.57 15.93
C ASN A 8 15.77 17.31 15.35
N PHE A 9 15.10 16.16 15.40
CA PHE A 9 15.55 14.94 14.73
C PHE A 9 15.56 15.12 13.21
N LEU A 10 14.50 15.65 12.60
CA LEU A 10 14.42 15.90 11.16
C LEU A 10 15.50 16.87 10.69
N TYR A 11 15.82 17.92 11.46
CA TYR A 11 16.91 18.84 11.14
C TYR A 11 18.27 18.16 11.08
N LYS A 12 18.53 17.17 11.96
CA LYS A 12 19.79 16.43 12.01
C LYS A 12 19.99 15.44 10.86
N LEU A 13 18.94 15.13 10.10
CA LEU A 13 19.01 14.21 8.97
C LEU A 13 19.54 14.87 7.69
N GLU A 14 19.67 16.20 7.65
CA GLU A 14 20.21 16.96 6.51
C GLU A 14 19.62 16.49 5.16
N SER A 15 20.44 15.94 4.27
CA SER A 15 20.03 15.45 2.94
C SER A 15 19.11 14.21 2.98
N GLN A 16 19.16 13.42 4.05
CA GLN A 16 18.29 12.24 4.22
C GLN A 16 16.86 12.63 4.61
N ARG A 17 16.67 13.86 5.11
CA ARG A 17 15.37 14.38 5.53
C ARG A 17 14.35 14.35 4.39
N ASP A 18 14.76 14.74 3.19
CA ASP A 18 13.83 14.92 2.07
C ASP A 18 13.30 13.57 1.58
N GLY A 19 14.17 12.56 1.46
CA GLY A 19 13.75 11.18 1.15
C GLY A 19 12.88 10.56 2.25
N LEU A 20 13.15 10.86 3.52
CA LEU A 20 12.29 10.41 4.62
C LEU A 20 10.89 11.04 4.54
N ILE A 21 10.81 12.35 4.24
CA ILE A 21 9.54 13.06 4.06
C ILE A 21 8.76 12.46 2.88
N GLU A 22 9.44 12.14 1.78
CA GLU A 22 8.84 11.51 0.61
C GLU A 22 8.23 10.15 0.95
N GLN A 23 8.97 9.27 1.63
CA GLN A 23 8.45 7.98 2.11
C GLN A 23 7.22 8.14 3.02
N PHE A 24 7.17 9.18 3.87
CA PHE A 24 5.99 9.44 4.69
C PHE A 24 4.79 9.91 3.86
N LYS A 25 5.01 10.72 2.82
CA LYS A 25 3.93 11.14 1.92
C LYS A 25 3.34 9.94 1.18
N GLU A 26 4.18 9.08 0.61
CA GLU A 26 3.75 7.86 -0.08
C GLU A 26 2.93 6.95 0.84
N LYS A 27 3.36 6.78 2.10
CA LYS A 27 2.60 6.03 3.11
C LYS A 27 1.22 6.64 3.36
N ILE A 28 1.16 7.95 3.55
CA ILE A 28 -0.11 8.65 3.81
C ILE A 28 -1.05 8.53 2.60
N GLU A 29 -0.53 8.67 1.38
CA GLU A 29 -1.31 8.53 0.15
C GLU A 29 -1.85 7.12 -0.03
N LEU A 30 -1.03 6.09 0.21
CA LEU A 30 -1.47 4.71 0.22
C LEU A 30 -2.63 4.49 1.21
N PHE A 31 -2.50 4.97 2.44
CA PHE A 31 -3.57 4.82 3.44
C PHE A 31 -4.83 5.60 3.07
N LYS A 32 -4.71 6.81 2.51
CA LYS A 32 -5.87 7.59 2.02
C LYS A 32 -6.59 6.89 0.87
N MET A 33 -5.85 6.20 0.01
CA MET A 33 -6.41 5.44 -1.11
C MET A 33 -7.14 4.19 -0.60
N LEU A 34 -6.60 3.50 0.41
CA LEU A 34 -7.16 2.26 0.92
C LEU A 34 -8.27 2.44 1.97
N LEU A 35 -8.29 3.56 2.70
CA LEU A 35 -9.22 3.80 3.79
C LEU A 35 -10.38 4.70 3.36
N ASN A 36 -11.60 4.24 3.59
CA ASN A 36 -12.83 5.04 3.50
C ASN A 36 -13.48 5.15 4.88
N GLU A 37 -13.56 6.36 5.44
CA GLU A 37 -14.15 6.63 6.77
C GLU A 37 -13.63 5.70 7.90
N SER A 38 -12.37 5.26 7.82
CA SER A 38 -11.70 4.30 8.73
C SER A 38 -11.89 2.81 8.43
N ILE A 39 -12.61 2.47 7.36
CA ILE A 39 -12.74 1.09 6.87
C ILE A 39 -11.71 0.88 5.75
N LEU A 40 -10.93 -0.20 5.84
CA LEU A 40 -10.05 -0.61 4.76
C LEU A 40 -10.87 -1.23 3.63
N GLU A 41 -10.93 -0.56 2.48
CA GLU A 41 -11.67 -1.04 1.32
C GLU A 41 -10.95 -2.20 0.63
N MET A 42 -11.71 -3.25 0.38
CA MET A 42 -11.22 -4.45 -0.31
C MET A 42 -11.29 -4.26 -1.82
N SER A 43 -10.14 -4.38 -2.49
CA SER A 43 -10.11 -4.32 -3.95
C SER A 43 -10.77 -5.54 -4.57
N GLN A 44 -11.29 -5.38 -5.79
CA GLN A 44 -11.83 -6.47 -6.58
C GLN A 44 -10.84 -6.87 -7.67
N ALA A 45 -10.77 -8.16 -7.99
CA ALA A 45 -9.94 -8.65 -9.09
C ALA A 45 -10.64 -9.76 -9.89
N PHE A 46 -10.19 -9.94 -11.13
CA PHE A 46 -10.61 -11.02 -12.02
C PHE A 46 -9.39 -11.74 -12.57
N ILE A 47 -9.54 -13.02 -12.92
CA ILE A 47 -8.45 -13.76 -13.57
C ILE A 47 -8.57 -13.62 -15.09
N GLU A 48 -7.57 -13.00 -15.71
CA GLU A 48 -7.39 -12.91 -17.16
C GLU A 48 -6.00 -13.46 -17.51
N ASP A 49 -5.93 -14.41 -18.45
CA ASP A 49 -4.68 -15.03 -18.91
C ASP A 49 -3.74 -15.48 -17.78
N LYS A 50 -4.34 -16.10 -16.74
CA LYS A 50 -3.66 -16.60 -15.52
C LYS A 50 -3.09 -15.50 -14.62
N ARG A 51 -3.39 -14.22 -14.87
CA ARG A 51 -3.02 -13.08 -14.04
C ARG A 51 -4.27 -12.49 -13.36
N ALA A 52 -4.08 -11.95 -12.16
CA ALA A 52 -5.13 -11.19 -11.48
C ALA A 52 -5.12 -9.75 -11.99
N VAL A 53 -6.21 -9.32 -12.61
CA VAL A 53 -6.44 -7.94 -13.02
C VAL A 53 -7.21 -7.23 -11.92
N VAL A 54 -6.59 -6.23 -11.31
CA VAL A 54 -7.07 -5.55 -10.11
C VAL A 54 -7.86 -4.30 -10.47
N ARG A 55 -8.91 -4.03 -9.69
CA ARG A 55 -9.72 -2.81 -9.72
C ARG A 55 -9.47 -2.01 -8.45
N GLU A 56 -10.08 -0.84 -8.37
CA GLU A 56 -9.99 0.05 -7.21
C GLU A 56 -10.23 -0.66 -5.87
N PRO A 57 -9.56 -0.23 -4.78
CA PRO A 57 -8.56 0.86 -4.74
C PRO A 57 -7.14 0.50 -5.23
N LEU A 58 -6.81 -0.77 -5.46
CA LEU A 58 -5.43 -1.19 -5.72
C LEU A 58 -4.97 -1.12 -7.19
N ILE A 59 -5.75 -0.50 -8.08
CA ILE A 59 -5.44 -0.49 -9.52
C ILE A 59 -4.06 0.13 -9.82
N TYR A 60 -3.68 1.19 -9.10
CA TYR A 60 -2.39 1.87 -9.25
C TYR A 60 -1.20 1.08 -8.68
N HIS A 61 -1.48 -0.02 -7.95
CA HIS A 61 -0.47 -0.84 -7.29
C HIS A 61 -0.46 -2.28 -7.81
N GLN A 62 -1.08 -2.56 -8.96
CA GLN A 62 -1.16 -3.91 -9.53
C GLN A 62 0.22 -4.54 -9.73
N ASP A 63 1.19 -3.77 -10.24
CA ASP A 63 2.53 -4.26 -10.53
C ASP A 63 3.35 -4.54 -9.26
N HIS A 64 2.89 -4.04 -8.11
CA HIS A 64 3.48 -4.30 -6.81
C HIS A 64 2.88 -5.54 -6.12
N ILE A 65 1.84 -6.16 -6.69
CA ILE A 65 1.25 -7.38 -6.15
C ILE A 65 2.12 -8.59 -6.52
N VAL A 66 2.90 -9.07 -5.57
CA VAL A 66 3.82 -10.20 -5.77
C VAL A 66 3.17 -11.56 -5.52
N LYS A 67 2.06 -11.59 -4.78
CA LYS A 67 1.32 -12.81 -4.44
C LYS A 67 -0.12 -12.49 -4.05
N PHE A 68 -1.04 -13.42 -4.26
CA PHE A 68 -2.39 -13.36 -3.69
C PHE A 68 -2.79 -14.70 -3.03
N ASP A 69 -3.70 -14.61 -2.08
CA ASP A 69 -4.38 -15.72 -1.42
C ASP A 69 -5.89 -15.57 -1.66
N LYS A 70 -6.41 -16.40 -2.57
CA LYS A 70 -7.83 -16.38 -2.94
C LYS A 70 -8.74 -16.81 -1.79
N HIS A 71 -8.29 -17.74 -0.94
CA HIS A 71 -9.10 -18.29 0.14
C HIS A 71 -9.31 -17.26 1.25
N ASN A 72 -8.23 -16.58 1.63
CA ASN A 72 -8.26 -15.54 2.66
C ASN A 72 -8.61 -14.15 2.12
N LYS A 73 -8.75 -14.01 0.80
CA LYS A 73 -9.03 -12.74 0.09
C LYS A 73 -7.98 -11.68 0.37
N LEU A 74 -6.70 -12.05 0.21
CA LEU A 74 -5.55 -11.19 0.50
C LEU A 74 -4.64 -11.05 -0.72
N ALA A 75 -3.99 -9.89 -0.83
CA ALA A 75 -2.87 -9.63 -1.72
C ALA A 75 -1.66 -9.18 -0.90
N TYR A 76 -0.47 -9.57 -1.37
CA TYR A 76 0.81 -9.18 -0.81
C TYR A 76 1.42 -8.13 -1.73
N LEU A 77 1.59 -6.92 -1.21
CA LEU A 77 2.24 -5.84 -1.95
C LEU A 77 3.67 -5.67 -1.49
N ASP A 78 4.57 -5.50 -2.44
CA ASP A 78 5.96 -5.13 -2.21
C ASP A 78 6.18 -3.67 -2.62
N LEU A 79 6.22 -2.79 -1.61
CA LEU A 79 6.39 -1.35 -1.76
C LEU A 79 7.69 -0.95 -1.08
N GLU A 80 8.62 -0.36 -1.83
CA GLU A 80 9.97 -0.04 -1.36
C GLU A 80 9.94 0.79 -0.07
N PHE A 81 9.09 1.82 -0.01
CA PHE A 81 8.96 2.70 1.16
C PHE A 81 8.40 2.02 2.42
N MET A 82 7.77 0.84 2.30
CA MET A 82 7.26 0.10 3.46
C MET A 82 8.33 -0.73 4.16
N ASN A 83 9.45 -1.02 3.48
CA ASN A 83 10.53 -1.89 3.97
C ASN A 83 10.04 -3.26 4.48
N ARG A 84 8.88 -3.70 3.98
CA ARG A 84 8.22 -4.98 4.27
C ARG A 84 7.09 -5.18 3.27
N GLN A 85 6.73 -6.44 3.03
CA GLN A 85 5.48 -6.75 2.37
C GLN A 85 4.30 -6.37 3.24
N ILE A 86 3.26 -5.81 2.63
CA ILE A 86 2.00 -5.50 3.30
C ILE A 86 0.91 -6.41 2.77
N LEU A 87 0.00 -6.80 3.68
CA LEU A 87 -1.20 -7.53 3.31
C LEU A 87 -2.37 -6.57 3.19
N VAL A 88 -3.10 -6.69 2.09
CA VAL A 88 -4.31 -5.89 1.80
C VAL A 88 -5.44 -6.80 1.34
N GLY A 89 -6.68 -6.35 1.53
CA GLY A 89 -7.85 -7.09 1.07
C GLY A 89 -7.95 -7.12 -0.45
N LEU A 90 -8.07 -8.32 -1.03
CA LEU A 90 -8.32 -8.53 -2.45
C LEU A 90 -9.34 -9.66 -2.66
N ASN A 91 -10.49 -9.33 -3.22
CA ASN A 91 -11.52 -10.31 -3.58
C ASN A 91 -11.41 -10.68 -5.06
N ILE A 92 -10.97 -11.90 -5.34
CA ILE A 92 -10.90 -12.43 -6.70
C ILE A 92 -12.24 -13.07 -7.06
N LYS A 93 -12.97 -12.42 -7.98
CA LYS A 93 -14.16 -12.99 -8.60
C LYS A 93 -13.70 -13.95 -9.70
N SER A 94 -14.13 -15.21 -9.61
CA SER A 94 -14.03 -16.14 -10.74
C SER A 94 -14.82 -15.53 -11.91
N LYS A 95 -14.25 -15.53 -13.12
CA LYS A 95 -14.90 -14.98 -14.32
C LYS A 95 -16.34 -15.52 -14.43
N ILE A 96 -17.28 -14.64 -14.82
CA ILE A 96 -18.59 -15.05 -15.34
C ILE A 96 -18.35 -15.78 -16.66
#